data_AF-A0A544YH79-F1
#
_entry.id   AF-A0A544YH79-F1
#
_cell.length_a   1.000
_cell.length_b   1.000
_cell.length_c   1.000
_cell.angle_alpha   90.00
_cell.angle_beta   90.00
_cell.angle_gamma   90.00
#
_symmetry.space_group_name_H-M   'P 1'
#
loop_
_entity.id
_entity.type
_entity.pdbx_description
1 polymer ?
#
loop_
_entity_poly.entity_id
_entity_poly.type
_entity_poly.pdbx_seq_one_letter_code
_entity_poly.pdbx_strand_id
1 'polypeptide(L)'
;MPFQLGDRNVQINHIHQAPPQRRPLVLAGAAVTTRHELAAAIRGDWTAARRQFFEGAATTGAPSDGWLGLLTWLRELDGLTAEDLTTQIELIDHRLRDRSLPADLKLLHLLGWLDPAGEAVWRGTPVTVESLSEALRIGRIRESGPQWELYRDLCEGGLLDALARFTVLSALRGTQQAWDEVWESWRRLAARVPGLPSEAREWAESGARGLLLAALLPYPETMTWLRAASEHVPPPATGEIEWYDWLRARDGGPDTPVGWLVRTDLTAYAAAQAEERRRQAAADLQNQRMTAVLDHAAALRDREWADYERRRLSPTARLEVVGRATLWLGAWGAATVPVPWIIWGWAEPDIAATVSWYLVALTLAAYAGWVPRVLRLGAAYQPPLHRLREWAEEARADPGSVRRGLIRAGTVAGAVLILGVLRHDVGFVVTTILVVPLLAVAFHFARIGALHDWADEHRERLRDYRSRRPDAGGIPQSIVQGVRSPSPGVRADAYRAFLRQFTGLGQSGQDEGRDNGRRDR
;
A
#
# COMPACT_ATOMS: atom_id res chain seq x y z
N MET A 1 -21.10 -6.42 124.67
CA MET A 1 -19.94 -7.30 124.38
C MET A 1 -19.66 -7.19 122.88
N PRO A 2 -18.66 -6.40 122.46
CA PRO A 2 -18.40 -6.09 121.06
C PRO A 2 -17.48 -7.12 120.40
N PHE A 3 -17.77 -7.47 119.15
CA PHE A 3 -16.97 -8.38 118.32
C PHE A 3 -15.71 -7.69 117.81
N GLN A 4 -14.54 -8.29 118.06
CA GLN A 4 -13.23 -7.88 117.53
C GLN A 4 -13.15 -8.15 116.03
N LEU A 5 -12.89 -7.10 115.24
CA LEU A 5 -12.39 -7.22 113.88
C LEU A 5 -10.95 -7.75 113.93
N GLY A 6 -10.72 -8.90 113.30
CA GLY A 6 -9.38 -9.39 113.01
C GLY A 6 -8.80 -8.68 111.79
N ASP A 7 -7.70 -7.96 111.99
CA ASP A 7 -6.80 -7.48 110.95
C ASP A 7 -6.28 -8.66 110.12
N ARG A 8 -6.79 -8.81 108.89
CA ARG A 8 -6.12 -9.59 107.85
C ARG A 8 -5.24 -8.64 107.04
N ASN A 9 -3.96 -8.61 107.43
CA ASN A 9 -2.85 -8.20 106.58
C ASN A 9 -2.89 -8.99 105.27
N VAL A 10 -3.45 -8.37 104.21
CA VAL A 10 -3.25 -8.82 102.84
C VAL A 10 -1.86 -8.33 102.43
N GLN A 11 -0.86 -9.18 102.63
CA GLN A 11 0.41 -9.06 101.93
C GLN A 11 0.13 -9.22 100.43
N ILE A 12 0.08 -8.10 99.72
CA ILE A 12 0.15 -8.06 98.26
C ILE A 12 1.57 -8.52 97.92
N ASN A 13 1.74 -9.82 97.72
CA ASN A 13 2.90 -10.37 97.05
C ASN A 13 2.89 -9.78 95.63
N HIS A 14 3.70 -8.74 95.42
CA HIS A 14 4.20 -8.37 94.11
C HIS A 14 5.02 -9.54 93.57
N ILE A 15 4.33 -10.54 93.03
CA ILE A 15 4.93 -11.50 92.13
C ILE A 15 5.29 -10.69 90.89
N HIS A 16 6.54 -10.26 90.81
CA HIS A 16 7.19 -9.94 89.55
C HIS A 16 7.14 -11.21 88.70
N GLN A 17 6.03 -11.46 88.03
CA GLN A 17 6.00 -12.39 86.92
C GLN A 17 7.00 -11.84 85.91
N ALA A 18 8.12 -12.54 85.74
CA ALA A 18 8.98 -12.31 84.61
C ALA A 18 8.11 -12.36 83.34
N PRO A 19 8.27 -11.41 82.41
CA PRO A 19 7.48 -11.43 81.19
C PRO A 19 7.65 -12.81 80.52
N PRO A 20 6.56 -13.44 80.04
CA PRO A 20 6.63 -14.75 79.41
C PRO A 20 7.71 -14.73 78.32
N GLN A 21 8.63 -15.69 78.36
CA GLN A 21 9.68 -15.83 77.35
C GLN A 21 9.03 -16.21 76.02
N ARG A 22 8.92 -15.24 75.12
CA ARG A 22 8.34 -15.40 73.79
C ARG A 22 9.18 -16.36 72.94
N ARG A 23 8.52 -17.23 72.17
CA ARG A 23 9.20 -18.04 71.17
C ARG A 23 9.51 -17.16 69.96
N PRO A 24 10.80 -16.94 69.61
CA PRO A 24 11.14 -16.13 68.44
C PRO A 24 10.66 -16.83 67.17
N LEU A 25 10.10 -16.07 66.23
CA LEU A 25 9.87 -16.55 64.87
C LEU A 25 11.21 -16.49 64.13
N VAL A 26 11.58 -17.55 63.41
CA VAL A 26 12.83 -17.56 62.63
C VAL A 26 12.49 -17.36 61.16
N LEU A 27 13.04 -16.33 60.54
CA LEU A 27 12.92 -16.06 59.10
C LEU A 27 14.32 -15.85 58.51
N ALA A 28 14.68 -16.64 57.50
CA ALA A 28 16.00 -16.59 56.86
C ALA A 28 17.19 -16.65 57.86
N GLY A 29 17.02 -17.40 58.96
CA GLY A 29 18.04 -17.53 60.02
C GLY A 29 18.06 -16.40 61.05
N ALA A 30 17.28 -15.33 60.85
CA ALA A 30 17.10 -14.26 61.85
C ALA A 30 15.96 -14.60 62.81
N ALA A 31 16.23 -14.52 64.11
CA ALA A 31 15.22 -14.62 65.16
C ALA A 31 14.53 -13.26 65.34
N VAL A 32 13.23 -13.19 65.08
CA VAL A 32 12.42 -11.96 65.19
C VAL A 32 11.42 -12.07 66.34
N THR A 33 11.34 -11.00 67.12
CA THR A 33 10.55 -10.90 68.35
C THR A 33 9.58 -9.71 68.35
N THR A 34 9.77 -8.75 67.44
CA THR A 34 8.94 -7.55 67.31
C THR A 34 8.34 -7.42 65.90
N ARG A 35 7.26 -6.61 65.76
CA ARG A 35 6.64 -6.28 64.46
C ARG A 35 7.65 -5.69 63.48
N HIS A 36 8.48 -4.76 63.97
CA HIS A 36 9.45 -4.06 63.14
C HIS A 36 10.59 -5.00 62.68
N GLU A 37 11.07 -5.89 63.54
CA GLU A 37 12.07 -6.91 63.16
C GLU A 37 11.54 -7.85 62.09
N LEU A 38 10.30 -8.33 62.22
CA LEU A 38 9.69 -9.18 61.18
C LEU A 38 9.50 -8.40 59.87
N ALA A 39 9.06 -7.15 59.92
CA ALA A 39 8.93 -6.31 58.73
C ALA A 39 10.28 -6.11 58.03
N ALA A 40 11.35 -5.81 58.79
CA ALA A 40 12.71 -5.68 58.26
C ALA A 40 13.22 -6.99 57.63
N ALA A 41 13.00 -8.13 58.29
CA ALA A 41 13.38 -9.44 57.78
C ALA A 41 12.63 -9.82 56.48
N ILE A 42 11.33 -9.50 56.39
CA ILE A 42 10.54 -9.72 55.15
C ILE A 42 11.07 -8.85 54.00
N ARG A 43 11.40 -7.57 54.25
CA ARG A 43 11.97 -6.69 53.23
C ARG A 43 13.34 -7.18 52.76
N GLY A 44 14.17 -7.69 53.68
CA GLY A 44 15.51 -8.20 53.38
C GLY A 44 15.54 -9.52 52.61
N ASP A 45 14.55 -10.41 52.83
CA ASP A 45 14.45 -11.70 52.12
C ASP A 45 12.99 -12.07 51.78
N TRP A 46 12.43 -11.32 50.82
CA TRP A 46 11.05 -11.49 50.36
C TRP A 46 10.76 -12.92 49.92
N THR A 47 11.68 -13.51 49.15
CA THR A 47 11.51 -14.85 48.56
C THR A 47 11.55 -15.95 49.62
N ALA A 48 12.38 -15.82 50.67
CA ALA A 48 12.32 -16.74 51.80
C ALA A 48 11.01 -16.61 52.58
N ALA A 49 10.56 -15.37 52.86
CA ALA A 49 9.30 -15.14 53.56
C ALA A 49 8.10 -15.73 52.80
N ARG A 50 8.07 -15.54 51.48
CA ARG A 50 7.01 -16.05 50.60
C ARG A 50 6.93 -17.57 50.66
N ARG A 51 8.08 -18.23 50.48
CA ARG A 51 8.20 -19.68 50.50
C ARG A 51 7.79 -20.26 51.85
N GLN A 52 8.32 -19.70 52.93
CA GLN A 52 8.13 -20.19 54.28
C GLN A 52 6.68 -20.06 54.74
N PHE A 53 6.04 -18.91 54.49
CA PHE A 53 4.72 -18.61 55.03
C PHE A 53 3.56 -19.02 54.13
N PHE A 54 3.72 -19.07 52.80
CA PHE A 54 2.56 -19.17 51.91
C PHE A 54 2.66 -20.25 50.81
N GLU A 55 3.86 -20.71 50.41
CA GLU A 55 3.98 -21.67 49.31
C GLU A 55 4.00 -23.14 49.76
N GLY A 56 4.49 -23.43 50.98
CA GLY A 56 4.61 -24.81 51.48
C GLY A 56 3.29 -25.58 51.63
N ALA A 57 2.14 -24.88 51.65
CA ALA A 57 0.83 -25.51 51.78
C ALA A 57 0.24 -26.02 50.46
N ALA A 58 0.69 -25.48 49.32
CA ALA A 58 0.13 -25.79 48.00
C ALA A 58 0.52 -27.20 47.50
N THR A 59 1.64 -27.74 47.96
CA THR A 59 2.19 -29.04 47.52
C THR A 59 1.74 -30.23 48.36
N THR A 60 1.32 -30.02 49.61
CA THR A 60 1.04 -31.11 50.57
C THR A 60 -0.39 -31.14 51.07
N GLY A 61 -1.20 -30.12 50.77
CA GLY A 61 -2.60 -30.00 51.23
C GLY A 61 -2.75 -29.67 52.72
N ALA A 62 -1.66 -29.66 53.48
CA ALA A 62 -1.60 -29.26 54.88
C ALA A 62 -0.97 -27.86 55.02
N PRO A 63 -1.33 -27.06 56.05
CA PRO A 63 -0.69 -25.78 56.30
C PRO A 63 0.80 -25.99 56.62
N SER A 64 1.69 -25.17 56.05
CA SER A 64 3.13 -25.29 56.34
C SER A 64 3.44 -24.97 57.80
N ASP A 65 4.48 -25.59 58.37
CA ASP A 65 4.95 -25.28 59.72
C ASP A 65 5.31 -23.78 59.86
N GLY A 66 5.82 -23.17 58.78
CA GLY A 66 6.09 -21.73 58.72
C GLY A 66 4.82 -20.88 58.83
N TRP A 67 3.72 -21.27 58.16
CA TRP A 67 2.43 -20.61 58.28
C TRP A 67 1.83 -20.72 59.68
N LEU A 68 1.86 -21.93 60.27
CA LEU A 68 1.38 -22.15 61.65
C LEU A 68 2.22 -21.38 62.67
N GLY A 69 3.54 -21.33 62.45
CA GLY A 69 4.47 -20.50 63.23
C GLY A 69 4.13 -19.02 63.16
N LEU A 70 3.87 -18.49 61.95
CA LEU A 70 3.47 -17.09 61.76
C LEU A 70 2.14 -16.78 62.47
N LEU A 71 1.12 -17.62 62.32
CA LEU A 71 -0.18 -17.40 62.97
C LEU A 71 -0.09 -17.43 64.50
N THR A 72 0.72 -18.34 65.04
CA THR A 72 0.96 -18.45 66.49
C THR A 72 1.67 -17.19 66.98
N TRP A 73 2.74 -16.80 66.29
CA TRP A 73 3.51 -15.60 66.62
C TRP A 73 2.65 -14.33 66.58
N LEU A 74 1.80 -14.16 65.57
CA LEU A 74 0.89 -13.01 65.48
C LEU A 74 -0.07 -12.95 66.68
N ARG A 75 -0.63 -14.10 67.10
CA ARG A 75 -1.56 -14.17 68.23
C ARG A 75 -0.90 -13.93 69.59
N GLU A 76 0.40 -14.20 69.70
CA GLU A 76 1.20 -14.01 70.92
C GLU A 76 1.86 -12.61 71.00
N LEU A 77 1.55 -11.69 70.07
CA LEU A 77 2.05 -10.31 70.13
C LEU A 77 1.40 -9.53 71.27
N ASP A 78 2.19 -9.18 72.30
CA ASP A 78 1.73 -8.27 73.36
C ASP A 78 1.85 -6.79 72.95
N GLY A 79 1.13 -5.93 73.66
CA GLY A 79 1.21 -4.47 73.49
C GLY A 79 0.36 -3.92 72.33
N LEU A 80 -0.56 -4.72 71.79
CA LEU A 80 -1.53 -4.30 70.78
C LEU A 80 -2.65 -3.46 71.43
N THR A 81 -3.02 -2.38 70.75
CA THR A 81 -4.22 -1.61 71.10
C THR A 81 -5.49 -2.39 70.70
N ALA A 82 -6.67 -1.96 71.17
CA ALA A 82 -7.95 -2.55 70.75
C ALA A 82 -8.18 -2.42 69.22
N GLU A 83 -7.69 -1.35 68.62
CA GLU A 83 -7.74 -1.12 67.17
C GLU A 83 -6.78 -2.07 66.43
N ASP A 84 -5.55 -2.27 66.94
CA ASP A 84 -4.61 -3.23 66.38
C ASP A 84 -5.16 -4.67 66.40
N LEU A 85 -5.86 -5.05 67.48
CA LEU A 85 -6.48 -6.38 67.58
C LEU A 85 -7.58 -6.58 66.52
N THR A 86 -8.39 -5.55 66.27
CA THR A 86 -9.46 -5.60 65.26
C THR A 86 -8.86 -5.73 63.85
N THR A 87 -7.82 -4.94 63.55
CA THR A 87 -7.12 -5.00 62.26
C THR A 87 -6.31 -6.29 62.09
N GLN A 88 -5.82 -6.88 63.18
CA GLN A 88 -5.16 -8.19 63.15
C GLN A 88 -6.12 -9.31 62.77
N ILE A 89 -7.34 -9.30 63.33
CA ILE A 89 -8.38 -10.28 62.98
C ILE A 89 -8.73 -10.14 61.49
N GLU A 90 -8.92 -8.91 60.99
CA GLU A 90 -9.15 -8.65 59.56
C GLU A 90 -8.02 -9.18 58.67
N LEU A 91 -6.77 -8.90 59.05
CA LEU A 91 -5.61 -9.39 58.33
C LEU A 91 -5.60 -10.92 58.25
N ILE A 92 -5.73 -11.60 59.39
CA ILE A 92 -5.63 -13.07 59.45
C ILE A 92 -6.79 -13.72 58.69
N ASP A 93 -8.02 -13.31 58.98
CA ASP A 93 -9.22 -14.01 58.50
C ASP A 93 -9.60 -13.65 57.07
N HIS A 94 -9.37 -12.40 56.64
CA HIS A 94 -9.78 -11.95 55.31
C HIS A 94 -8.64 -11.80 54.31
N ARG A 95 -7.37 -11.67 54.74
CA ARG A 95 -6.25 -11.49 53.82
C ARG A 95 -5.34 -12.71 53.76
N LEU A 96 -4.77 -13.11 54.89
CA LEU A 96 -3.76 -14.16 54.89
C LEU A 96 -4.36 -15.55 54.62
N ARG A 97 -5.58 -15.81 55.09
CA ARG A 97 -6.32 -17.06 54.87
C ARG A 97 -7.05 -17.15 53.53
N ASP A 98 -7.21 -16.05 52.80
CA ASP A 98 -7.89 -16.06 51.52
C ASP A 98 -7.10 -16.88 50.49
N ARG A 99 -7.73 -17.92 49.92
CA ARG A 99 -7.08 -18.79 48.93
C ARG A 99 -6.99 -18.16 47.55
N SER A 100 -7.79 -17.14 47.28
CA SER A 100 -7.78 -16.42 46.01
C SER A 100 -6.61 -15.42 45.92
N LEU A 101 -6.08 -14.97 47.07
CA LEU A 101 -4.97 -14.03 47.11
C LEU A 101 -3.61 -14.73 46.84
N PRO A 102 -2.81 -14.23 45.88
CA PRO A 102 -1.43 -14.64 45.68
C PRO A 102 -0.57 -14.46 46.94
N ALA A 103 0.44 -15.32 47.10
CA ALA A 103 1.38 -15.28 48.22
C ALA A 103 2.07 -13.91 48.38
N ASP A 104 2.43 -13.26 47.27
CA ASP A 104 3.05 -11.94 47.30
C ASP A 104 2.11 -10.86 47.85
N LEU A 105 0.82 -10.87 47.49
CA LEU A 105 -0.16 -9.91 48.05
C LEU A 105 -0.42 -10.16 49.53
N LYS A 106 -0.41 -11.42 49.98
CA LYS A 106 -0.51 -11.75 51.41
C LYS A 106 0.67 -11.19 52.20
N LEU A 107 1.88 -11.33 51.68
CA LEU A 107 3.06 -10.72 52.29
C LEU A 107 2.96 -9.20 52.35
N LEU A 108 2.47 -8.56 51.28
CA LEU A 108 2.33 -7.11 51.26
C LEU A 108 1.30 -6.62 52.28
N HIS A 109 0.16 -7.32 52.42
CA HIS A 109 -0.81 -7.02 53.47
C HIS A 109 -0.24 -7.24 54.87
N LEU A 110 0.52 -8.32 55.08
CA LEU A 110 1.22 -8.55 56.35
C LEU A 110 2.21 -7.41 56.64
N LEU A 111 3.00 -7.00 55.65
CA LEU A 111 3.99 -5.93 55.81
C LEU A 111 3.34 -4.58 56.13
N GLY A 112 2.25 -4.23 55.43
CA GLY A 112 1.49 -3.00 55.68
C GLY A 112 0.80 -3.00 57.05
N TRP A 113 0.45 -4.17 57.59
CA TRP A 113 -0.01 -4.26 58.98
C TRP A 113 1.17 -4.17 59.96
N LEU A 114 2.28 -4.87 59.74
CA LEU A 114 3.41 -4.90 60.66
C LEU A 114 4.05 -3.53 60.86
N ASP A 115 4.29 -2.80 59.78
CA ASP A 115 5.04 -1.55 59.75
C ASP A 115 4.51 -0.59 58.66
N PRO A 116 3.36 0.06 58.89
CA PRO A 116 2.72 0.94 57.90
C PRO A 116 3.54 2.20 57.58
N ALA A 117 4.40 2.64 58.49
CA ALA A 117 5.27 3.80 58.28
C ALA A 117 6.57 3.47 57.52
N GLY A 118 6.92 2.20 57.41
CA GLY A 118 8.12 1.76 56.70
C GLY A 118 7.97 1.76 55.18
N GLU A 119 9.05 1.37 54.50
CA GLU A 119 9.11 1.30 53.04
C GLU A 119 8.14 0.25 52.48
N ALA A 120 7.37 0.63 51.47
CA ALA A 120 6.55 -0.28 50.68
C ALA A 120 7.47 -1.05 49.72
N VAL A 121 7.43 -2.38 49.76
CA VAL A 121 8.28 -3.25 48.95
C VAL A 121 7.42 -4.28 48.24
N TRP A 122 7.62 -4.45 46.94
CA TRP A 122 6.97 -5.48 46.12
C TRP A 122 8.03 -6.40 45.54
N ARG A 123 7.98 -7.69 45.89
CA ARG A 123 8.96 -8.71 45.48
C ARG A 123 10.43 -8.29 45.71
N GLY A 124 10.68 -7.65 46.85
CA GLY A 124 12.01 -7.16 47.23
C GLY A 124 12.43 -5.84 46.58
N THR A 125 11.59 -5.23 45.73
CA THR A 125 11.87 -3.93 45.10
C THR A 125 11.05 -2.82 45.78
N PRO A 126 11.67 -1.70 46.19
CA PRO A 126 10.96 -0.53 46.69
C PRO A 126 9.90 -0.02 45.74
N VAL A 127 8.70 0.25 46.26
CA VAL A 127 7.59 0.87 45.54
C VAL A 127 7.42 2.30 46.02
N THR A 128 7.88 3.24 45.20
CA THR A 128 7.69 4.69 45.38
C THR A 128 6.64 5.22 44.41
N VAL A 129 6.14 6.43 44.67
CA VAL A 129 5.27 7.17 43.73
C VAL A 129 5.87 7.23 42.33
N GLU A 130 7.17 7.52 42.24
CA GLU A 130 7.90 7.61 40.98
C GLU A 130 7.98 6.24 40.28
N SER A 131 8.22 5.15 41.02
CA SER A 131 8.21 3.81 40.46
C SER A 131 6.84 3.38 39.91
N LEU A 132 5.75 3.80 40.54
CA LEU A 132 4.38 3.54 40.07
C LEU A 132 4.09 4.30 38.78
N SER A 133 4.41 5.60 38.74
CA SER A 133 4.29 6.42 37.54
C SER A 133 5.13 5.84 36.39
N GLU A 134 6.36 5.42 36.68
CA GLU A 134 7.28 4.85 35.69
C GLU A 134 6.83 3.47 35.20
N ALA A 135 6.28 2.62 36.08
CA ALA A 135 5.69 1.35 35.69
C ALA A 135 4.53 1.55 34.72
N LEU A 136 3.63 2.50 34.98
CA LEU A 136 2.53 2.79 34.07
C LEU A 136 3.00 3.43 32.75
N ARG A 137 4.06 4.25 32.80
CA ARG A 137 4.61 4.93 31.61
C ARG A 137 5.41 4.00 30.70
N ILE A 138 6.34 3.22 31.25
CA ILE A 138 7.27 2.34 30.52
C ILE A 138 6.75 0.91 30.44
N GLY A 139 6.20 0.39 31.54
CA GLY A 139 5.73 -1.00 31.62
C GLY A 139 4.59 -1.30 30.66
N ARG A 140 3.81 -0.30 30.24
CA ARG A 140 2.81 -0.45 29.17
C ARG A 140 3.39 -0.65 27.76
N ILE A 141 4.66 -0.30 27.55
CA ILE A 141 5.34 -0.31 26.23
C ILE A 141 6.33 -1.48 26.13
N ARG A 142 6.97 -1.85 27.25
CA ARG A 142 7.95 -2.94 27.30
C ARG A 142 7.29 -4.23 27.74
N GLU A 143 7.80 -5.37 27.30
CA GLU A 143 7.29 -6.70 27.68
C GLU A 143 8.21 -7.44 28.68
N SER A 144 9.16 -6.73 29.28
CA SER A 144 10.12 -7.33 30.23
C SER A 144 10.70 -6.30 31.19
N GLY A 145 11.22 -6.77 32.32
CA GLY A 145 11.89 -5.97 33.34
C GLY A 145 10.99 -5.54 34.50
N PRO A 146 11.56 -4.91 35.53
CA PRO A 146 10.87 -4.66 36.80
C PRO A 146 9.67 -3.72 36.64
N GLN A 147 9.74 -2.74 35.74
CA GLN A 147 8.62 -1.83 35.45
C GLN A 147 7.45 -2.55 34.79
N TRP A 148 7.72 -3.53 33.90
CA TRP A 148 6.68 -4.33 33.26
C TRP A 148 6.03 -5.30 34.25
N GLU A 149 6.82 -5.94 35.12
CA GLU A 149 6.28 -6.83 36.16
C GLU A 149 5.37 -6.07 37.13
N LEU A 150 5.81 -4.90 37.61
CA LEU A 150 5.00 -4.04 38.47
C LEU A 150 3.74 -3.56 37.72
N TYR A 151 3.85 -3.16 36.45
CA TYR A 151 2.70 -2.79 35.62
C TYR A 151 1.67 -3.92 35.49
N ARG A 152 2.14 -5.13 35.17
CA ARG A 152 1.27 -6.32 35.03
C ARG A 152 0.53 -6.58 36.33
N ASP A 153 1.24 -6.62 37.44
CA ASP A 153 0.66 -6.93 38.75
C ASP A 153 -0.31 -5.81 39.22
N LEU A 154 -0.04 -4.53 38.88
CA LEU A 154 -0.98 -3.43 39.10
C LEU A 154 -2.29 -3.62 38.32
N CYS A 155 -2.21 -4.13 37.08
CA CYS A 155 -3.38 -4.34 36.22
C CYS A 155 -4.17 -5.62 36.55
N GLU A 156 -3.56 -6.59 37.21
CA GLU A 156 -4.23 -7.83 37.67
C GLU A 156 -5.12 -7.61 38.90
N GLY A 157 -4.86 -6.54 39.65
CA GLY A 157 -5.71 -6.05 40.75
C GLY A 157 -5.25 -6.46 42.15
N GLY A 158 -5.75 -5.74 43.15
CA GLY A 158 -5.47 -5.96 44.58
C GLY A 158 -4.17 -5.32 45.09
N LEU A 159 -3.21 -5.06 44.20
CA LEU A 159 -1.93 -4.44 44.57
C LEU A 159 -2.08 -3.00 45.08
N LEU A 160 -2.93 -2.19 44.44
CA LEU A 160 -3.15 -0.79 44.84
C LEU A 160 -3.71 -0.67 46.26
N ASP A 161 -4.68 -1.52 46.61
CA ASP A 161 -5.26 -1.57 47.96
C ASP A 161 -4.25 -2.02 49.01
N ALA A 162 -3.39 -2.97 48.66
CA ALA A 162 -2.32 -3.42 49.55
C ALA A 162 -1.28 -2.31 49.78
N LEU A 163 -0.90 -1.58 48.72
CA LEU A 163 0.02 -0.45 48.79
C LEU A 163 -0.57 0.74 49.57
N ALA A 164 -1.89 0.96 49.51
CA ALA A 164 -2.56 2.02 50.26
C ALA A 164 -2.49 1.86 51.80
N ARG A 165 -2.05 0.69 52.32
CA ARG A 165 -1.82 0.49 53.77
C ARG A 165 -0.54 1.15 54.27
N PHE A 166 0.37 1.54 53.37
CA PHE A 166 1.59 2.26 53.73
C PHE A 166 1.35 3.77 53.78
N THR A 167 1.87 4.46 54.80
CA THR A 167 1.63 5.89 55.02
C THR A 167 1.98 6.75 53.80
N VAL A 168 3.12 6.46 53.16
CA VAL A 168 3.62 7.18 51.96
C VAL A 168 2.69 7.01 50.75
N LEU A 169 1.98 5.88 50.65
CA LEU A 169 1.11 5.54 49.53
C LEU A 169 -0.38 5.55 49.91
N SER A 170 -0.72 6.11 51.08
CA SER A 170 -2.09 6.13 51.61
C SER A 170 -3.09 6.88 50.72
N ALA A 171 -2.59 7.78 49.86
CA ALA A 171 -3.38 8.46 48.83
C ALA A 171 -4.02 7.50 47.81
N LEU A 172 -3.51 6.28 47.66
CA LEU A 172 -4.06 5.23 46.77
C LEU A 172 -5.36 4.60 47.30
N ARG A 173 -5.83 4.99 48.49
CA ARG A 173 -7.04 4.42 49.08
C ARG A 173 -8.25 4.68 48.17
N GLY A 174 -8.91 3.59 47.75
CA GLY A 174 -10.06 3.64 46.84
C GLY A 174 -9.69 3.66 45.35
N THR A 175 -8.40 3.77 44.99
CA THR A 175 -7.96 3.75 43.60
C THR A 175 -8.22 2.40 42.93
N GLN A 176 -8.12 1.27 43.64
CA GLN A 176 -8.45 -0.05 43.09
C GLN A 176 -9.91 -0.14 42.66
N GLN A 177 -10.84 0.28 43.52
CA GLN A 177 -12.27 0.28 43.19
C GLN A 177 -12.55 1.20 41.99
N ALA A 178 -11.99 2.41 42.00
CA ALA A 178 -12.14 3.33 40.88
C ALA A 178 -11.56 2.76 39.57
N TRP A 179 -10.44 2.03 39.66
CA TRP A 179 -9.83 1.33 38.54
C TRP A 179 -10.74 0.25 37.97
N ASP A 180 -11.29 -0.62 38.82
CA ASP A 180 -12.19 -1.69 38.39
C ASP A 180 -13.45 -1.13 37.71
N GLU A 181 -14.03 -0.06 38.27
CA GLU A 181 -15.19 0.65 37.70
C GLU A 181 -14.88 1.28 36.34
N VAL A 182 -13.76 1.99 36.23
CA VAL A 182 -13.32 2.64 34.98
C VAL A 182 -12.98 1.62 33.91
N TRP A 183 -12.29 0.54 34.28
CA TRP A 183 -11.93 -0.53 33.34
C TRP A 183 -13.16 -1.22 32.76
N GLU A 184 -14.14 -1.55 33.60
CA GLU A 184 -15.39 -2.17 33.13
C GLU A 184 -16.26 -1.20 32.34
N SER A 185 -16.27 0.09 32.71
CA SER A 185 -16.90 1.14 31.90
C SER A 185 -16.26 1.24 30.51
N TRP A 186 -14.93 1.28 30.45
CA TRP A 186 -14.18 1.32 29.20
C TRP A 186 -14.47 0.10 28.33
N ARG A 187 -14.42 -1.12 28.87
CA ARG A 187 -14.72 -2.34 28.10
C ARG A 187 -16.10 -2.30 27.45
N ARG A 188 -17.12 -1.85 28.21
CA ARG A 188 -18.48 -1.68 27.69
C ARG A 188 -18.57 -0.60 26.62
N LEU A 189 -17.82 0.50 26.76
CA LEU A 189 -17.75 1.56 25.75
C LEU A 189 -17.06 1.07 24.48
N ALA A 190 -15.87 0.47 24.59
CA ALA A 190 -15.04 -0.02 23.50
C ALA A 190 -15.77 -1.06 22.63
N ALA A 191 -16.53 -1.96 23.26
CA ALA A 191 -17.35 -2.96 22.58
C ALA A 191 -18.46 -2.36 21.70
N ARG A 192 -18.84 -1.10 21.92
CA ARG A 192 -19.93 -0.40 21.20
C ARG A 192 -19.43 0.58 20.14
N VAL A 193 -18.13 0.76 20.00
CA VAL A 193 -17.56 1.75 19.06
C VAL A 193 -17.78 1.27 17.63
N PRO A 194 -18.54 2.02 16.80
CA PRO A 194 -18.77 1.65 15.41
C PRO A 194 -17.48 1.83 14.60
N GLY A 195 -17.13 0.86 13.75
CA GLY A 195 -16.03 1.02 12.78
C GLY A 195 -14.62 1.16 13.40
N LEU A 196 -14.43 0.81 14.68
CA LEU A 196 -13.10 0.81 15.31
C LEU A 196 -12.18 -0.19 14.57
N PRO A 197 -11.01 0.24 14.08
CA PRO A 197 -10.03 -0.62 13.41
C PRO A 197 -9.61 -1.81 14.30
N SER A 198 -9.28 -2.96 13.69
CA SER A 198 -8.87 -4.17 14.43
C SER A 198 -7.67 -3.93 15.34
N GLU A 199 -6.66 -3.25 14.83
CA GLU A 199 -5.43 -2.88 15.57
C GLU A 199 -5.76 -2.03 16.81
N ALA A 200 -6.63 -1.03 16.65
CA ALA A 200 -7.07 -0.18 17.76
C ALA A 200 -7.95 -0.95 18.75
N ARG A 201 -8.71 -1.97 18.29
CA ARG A 201 -9.54 -2.82 19.15
C ARG A 201 -8.69 -3.77 19.99
N GLU A 202 -7.74 -4.47 19.38
CA GLU A 202 -6.82 -5.38 20.10
C GLU A 202 -6.02 -4.61 21.15
N TRP A 203 -5.53 -3.43 20.79
CA TRP A 203 -4.86 -2.54 21.73
C TRP A 203 -5.81 -2.05 22.85
N ALA A 204 -7.05 -1.68 22.51
CA ALA A 204 -8.05 -1.22 23.49
C ALA A 204 -8.39 -2.26 24.58
N GLU A 205 -8.28 -3.56 24.27
CA GLU A 205 -8.58 -4.64 25.19
C GLU A 205 -7.50 -4.88 26.26
N SER A 206 -6.25 -4.48 25.99
CA SER A 206 -5.09 -4.81 26.83
C SER A 206 -4.20 -3.60 27.11
N GLY A 207 -3.80 -2.86 26.09
CA GLY A 207 -2.93 -1.68 26.16
C GLY A 207 -3.55 -0.46 26.82
N ALA A 208 -4.89 -0.34 26.80
CA ALA A 208 -5.60 0.77 27.43
C ALA A 208 -5.48 0.82 28.96
N ARG A 209 -5.17 -0.33 29.60
CA ARG A 209 -5.17 -0.47 31.06
C ARG A 209 -4.22 0.51 31.74
N GLY A 210 -2.99 0.63 31.24
CA GLY A 210 -1.97 1.49 31.85
C GLY A 210 -2.33 2.97 31.84
N LEU A 211 -2.93 3.47 30.76
CA LEU A 211 -3.32 4.88 30.66
C LEU A 211 -4.53 5.20 31.53
N LEU A 212 -5.52 4.31 31.55
CA LEU A 212 -6.69 4.45 32.40
C LEU A 212 -6.30 4.43 33.89
N LEU A 213 -5.39 3.52 34.29
CA LEU A 213 -4.87 3.46 35.65
C LEU A 213 -3.99 4.68 35.98
N ALA A 214 -3.16 5.14 35.04
CA ALA A 214 -2.34 6.34 35.23
C ALA A 214 -3.21 7.57 35.52
N ALA A 215 -4.32 7.73 34.81
CA ALA A 215 -5.24 8.84 35.02
C ALA A 215 -5.96 8.82 36.39
N LEU A 216 -5.93 7.69 37.09
CA LEU A 216 -6.50 7.53 38.43
C LEU A 216 -5.48 7.72 39.56
N LEU A 217 -4.18 7.80 39.23
CA LEU A 217 -3.17 8.01 40.26
C LEU A 217 -3.26 9.44 40.80
N PRO A 218 -3.27 9.64 42.13
CA PRO A 218 -3.42 10.95 42.77
C PRO A 218 -2.10 11.75 42.79
N TYR A 219 -1.21 11.54 41.82
CA TYR A 219 0.16 12.03 41.84
C TYR A 219 0.46 12.98 40.66
N PRO A 220 1.00 14.20 40.91
CA PRO A 220 1.26 15.20 39.87
C PRO A 220 2.21 14.74 38.76
N GLU A 221 3.17 13.88 39.08
CA GLU A 221 4.14 13.32 38.15
C GLU A 221 3.43 12.57 37.02
N THR A 222 2.37 11.83 37.37
CA THR A 222 1.58 11.06 36.40
C THR A 222 0.79 11.97 35.46
N MET A 223 0.17 13.00 36.03
CA MET A 223 -0.60 13.99 35.24
C MET A 223 0.30 14.80 34.31
N THR A 224 1.54 15.06 34.71
CA THR A 224 2.49 15.85 33.91
C THR A 224 2.84 15.12 32.61
N TRP A 225 3.15 13.83 32.67
CA TRP A 225 3.47 13.08 31.44
C TRP A 225 2.22 12.73 30.63
N LEU A 226 1.06 12.51 31.26
CA LEU A 226 -0.21 12.33 30.53
C LEU A 226 -0.55 13.56 29.69
N ARG A 227 -0.36 14.76 30.25
CA ARG A 227 -0.54 16.02 29.53
C ARG A 227 0.41 16.12 28.34
N ALA A 228 1.71 15.90 28.57
CA ALA A 228 2.71 15.90 27.50
C ALA A 228 2.40 14.88 26.41
N ALA A 229 1.90 13.69 26.76
CA ALA A 229 1.49 12.67 25.80
C ALA A 229 0.26 13.10 24.98
N SER A 230 -0.72 13.75 25.61
CA SER A 230 -1.94 14.20 24.92
C SER A 230 -1.71 15.33 23.92
N GLU A 231 -0.63 16.09 24.11
CA GLU A 231 -0.25 17.20 23.24
C GLU A 231 0.67 16.75 22.09
N HIS A 232 1.15 15.50 22.11
CA HIS A 232 2.15 15.01 21.16
C HIS A 232 1.60 14.85 19.74
N VAL A 233 0.35 14.39 19.60
CA VAL A 233 -0.28 14.14 18.30
C VAL A 233 -1.50 15.04 18.14
N PRO A 234 -1.55 15.90 17.11
CA PRO A 234 -2.72 16.72 16.86
C PRO A 234 -3.91 15.83 16.46
N PRO A 235 -5.11 16.07 16.99
CA PRO A 235 -6.28 15.29 16.60
C PRO A 235 -6.66 15.55 15.14
N PRO A 236 -7.23 14.53 14.45
CA PRO A 236 -7.81 14.73 13.13
C PRO A 236 -8.97 15.73 13.18
N ALA A 237 -9.33 16.29 12.02
CA ALA A 237 -10.43 17.25 11.95
C ALA A 237 -11.77 16.56 12.27
N THR A 238 -12.70 17.28 12.89
CA THR A 238 -14.04 16.77 13.17
C THR A 238 -14.73 16.30 11.88
N GLY A 239 -15.29 15.10 11.91
CA GLY A 239 -15.96 14.46 10.78
C GLY A 239 -15.03 13.63 9.88
N GLU A 240 -13.71 13.67 10.10
CA GLU A 240 -12.75 12.94 9.28
C GLU A 240 -12.69 11.44 9.65
N ILE A 241 -12.82 11.13 10.95
CA ILE A 241 -12.74 9.77 11.50
C ILE A 241 -13.91 9.53 12.46
N GLU A 242 -14.96 8.90 11.94
CA GLU A 242 -16.26 8.73 12.63
C GLU A 242 -16.15 8.01 13.99
N TRP A 243 -15.38 6.92 14.07
CA TRP A 243 -15.23 6.15 15.32
C TRP A 243 -14.54 6.96 16.42
N TYR A 244 -13.60 7.83 16.02
CA TYR A 244 -12.87 8.70 16.93
C TYR A 244 -13.79 9.81 17.44
N ASP A 245 -14.54 10.47 16.56
CA ASP A 245 -15.54 11.47 16.96
C ASP A 245 -16.62 10.87 17.88
N TRP A 246 -17.04 9.64 17.59
CA TRP A 246 -17.99 8.91 18.44
C TRP A 246 -17.48 8.71 19.87
N LEU A 247 -16.19 8.39 20.01
CA LEU A 247 -15.52 8.25 21.31
C LEU A 247 -15.32 9.61 22.00
N ARG A 248 -14.89 10.64 21.26
CA ARG A 248 -14.72 12.01 21.77
C ARG A 248 -16.02 12.58 22.35
N ALA A 249 -17.17 12.21 21.77
CA ALA A 249 -18.49 12.61 22.28
C ALA A 249 -18.92 11.87 23.56
N ARG A 250 -18.22 10.80 23.96
CA ARG A 250 -18.58 9.89 25.06
C ARG A 250 -17.45 9.66 26.07
N ASP A 251 -16.34 10.37 25.92
CA ASP A 251 -15.18 10.23 26.79
C ASP A 251 -15.42 10.80 28.20
N GLY A 252 -16.44 11.65 28.36
CA GLY A 252 -16.80 12.27 29.63
C GLY A 252 -16.05 13.57 29.93
N GLY A 253 -15.21 14.04 29.01
CA GLY A 253 -14.42 15.26 29.14
C GLY A 253 -12.90 15.02 29.15
N PRO A 254 -12.09 16.08 28.93
CA PRO A 254 -10.64 15.99 28.81
C PRO A 254 -9.92 15.45 30.04
N ASP A 255 -10.46 15.70 31.23
CA ASP A 255 -9.81 15.36 32.51
C ASP A 255 -10.29 14.01 33.09
N THR A 256 -11.02 13.22 32.31
CA THR A 256 -11.45 11.88 32.71
C THR A 256 -10.45 10.82 32.27
N PRO A 257 -10.39 9.64 32.91
CA PRO A 257 -9.51 8.56 32.49
C PRO A 257 -9.70 8.15 31.02
N VAL A 258 -10.95 8.04 30.57
CA VAL A 258 -11.27 7.74 29.17
C VAL A 258 -10.90 8.90 28.26
N GLY A 259 -11.09 10.16 28.70
CA GLY A 259 -10.63 11.35 27.99
C GLY A 259 -9.12 11.33 27.72
N TRP A 260 -8.31 10.98 28.72
CA TRP A 260 -6.86 10.81 28.57
C TRP A 260 -6.53 9.72 27.56
N LEU A 261 -7.14 8.55 27.67
CA LEU A 261 -6.96 7.44 26.74
C LEU A 261 -7.28 7.83 25.29
N VAL A 262 -8.42 8.51 25.09
CA VAL A 262 -8.88 8.94 23.77
C VAL A 262 -7.92 9.97 23.17
N ARG A 263 -7.45 10.93 23.97
CA ARG A 263 -6.61 12.05 23.51
C ARG A 263 -5.13 11.71 23.35
N THR A 264 -4.67 10.61 23.93
CA THR A 264 -3.27 10.16 23.81
C THR A 264 -3.16 9.13 22.68
N ASP A 265 -3.42 7.87 22.98
CA ASP A 265 -3.09 6.76 22.08
C ASP A 265 -4.12 6.60 20.96
N LEU A 266 -5.42 6.78 21.22
CA LEU A 266 -6.43 6.67 20.15
C LEU A 266 -6.38 7.84 19.16
N THR A 267 -5.91 9.02 19.59
CA THR A 267 -5.58 10.11 18.67
C THR A 267 -4.52 9.70 17.66
N ALA A 268 -3.50 8.95 18.08
CA ALA A 268 -2.43 8.49 17.18
C ALA A 268 -2.98 7.54 16.11
N TYR A 269 -3.84 6.59 16.49
CA TYR A 269 -4.53 5.71 15.53
C TYR A 269 -5.42 6.50 14.57
N ALA A 270 -6.21 7.44 15.09
CA ALA A 270 -7.10 8.26 14.27
C ALA A 270 -6.32 9.17 13.30
N ALA A 271 -5.22 9.76 13.74
CA ALA A 271 -4.34 10.60 12.91
C ALA A 271 -3.67 9.78 11.78
N ALA A 272 -3.18 8.57 12.09
CA ALA A 272 -2.61 7.67 11.09
C ALA A 272 -3.64 7.28 10.02
N GLN A 273 -4.87 6.96 10.43
CA GLN A 273 -5.95 6.64 9.50
C GLN A 273 -6.40 7.84 8.66
N ALA A 274 -6.47 9.03 9.26
CA ALA A 274 -6.80 10.27 8.54
C ALA A 274 -5.78 10.57 7.45
N GLU A 275 -4.48 10.44 7.78
CA GLU A 275 -3.40 10.60 6.82
C GLU A 275 -3.47 9.58 5.68
N GLU A 276 -3.76 8.31 5.99
CA GLU A 276 -3.94 7.28 4.97
C GLU A 276 -5.13 7.57 4.03
N ARG A 277 -6.27 8.03 4.58
CA ARG A 277 -7.42 8.47 3.77
C ARG A 277 -7.07 9.64 2.85
N ARG A 278 -6.29 10.62 3.33
CA ARG A 278 -5.83 11.75 2.51
C ARG A 278 -4.92 11.29 1.38
N ARG A 279 -4.00 10.36 1.64
CA ARG A 279 -3.11 9.77 0.62
C ARG A 279 -3.89 9.02 -0.43
N GLN A 280 -4.87 8.20 -0.02
CA GLN A 280 -5.75 7.48 -0.94
C GLN A 280 -6.57 8.44 -1.80
N ALA A 281 -7.20 9.45 -1.20
CA ALA A 281 -7.96 10.47 -1.95
C ALA A 281 -7.08 11.24 -2.94
N ALA A 282 -5.84 11.58 -2.57
CA ALA A 282 -4.89 12.22 -3.46
C ALA A 282 -4.47 11.31 -4.63
N ALA A 283 -4.24 10.02 -4.37
CA ALA A 283 -3.92 9.03 -5.39
C ALA A 283 -5.10 8.80 -6.35
N ASP A 284 -6.32 8.73 -5.83
CA ASP A 284 -7.54 8.58 -6.64
C ASP A 284 -7.76 9.79 -7.55
N LEU A 285 -7.58 11.01 -7.02
CA LEU A 285 -7.68 12.23 -7.79
C LEU A 285 -6.61 12.30 -8.89
N GLN A 286 -5.39 11.82 -8.63
CA GLN A 286 -4.35 11.69 -9.63
C GLN A 286 -4.70 10.65 -10.71
N ASN A 287 -5.27 9.51 -10.31
CA ASN A 287 -5.72 8.46 -11.23
C ASN A 287 -6.88 8.94 -12.13
N GLN A 288 -7.84 9.69 -11.57
CA GLN A 288 -8.93 10.29 -12.33
C GLN A 288 -8.41 11.30 -13.36
N ARG A 289 -7.49 12.20 -12.95
CA ARG A 289 -6.84 13.14 -13.87
C ARG A 289 -6.11 12.42 -15.00
N MET A 290 -5.40 11.33 -14.69
CA MET A 290 -4.70 10.54 -15.69
C MET A 290 -5.68 9.92 -16.69
N THR A 291 -6.76 9.31 -16.20
CA THR A 291 -7.79 8.70 -17.04
C THR A 291 -8.41 9.72 -18.00
N ALA A 292 -8.73 10.92 -17.51
CA ALA A 292 -9.25 11.99 -18.35
C ALA A 292 -8.26 12.44 -19.45
N VAL A 293 -6.95 12.47 -19.16
CA VAL A 293 -5.91 12.77 -20.17
C VAL A 293 -5.84 11.66 -21.22
N LEU A 294 -5.93 10.40 -20.80
CA LEU A 294 -5.94 9.25 -21.70
C LEU A 294 -7.15 9.26 -22.64
N ASP A 295 -8.34 9.55 -22.10
CA ASP A 295 -9.57 9.65 -22.89
C ASP A 295 -9.51 10.81 -23.90
N HIS A 296 -8.96 11.96 -23.49
CA HIS A 296 -8.79 13.10 -24.38
C HIS A 296 -7.83 12.80 -25.54
N ALA A 297 -6.69 12.15 -25.26
CA ALA A 297 -5.72 11.77 -26.29
C ALA A 297 -6.30 10.73 -27.27
N ALA A 298 -7.07 9.76 -26.77
CA ALA A 298 -7.75 8.78 -27.62
C ALA A 298 -8.78 9.47 -28.54
N ALA A 299 -9.53 10.44 -28.03
CA ALA A 299 -10.49 11.21 -28.82
C ALA A 299 -9.82 12.07 -29.90
N LEU A 300 -8.68 12.71 -29.59
CA LEU A 300 -7.91 13.46 -30.59
C LEU A 300 -7.41 12.56 -31.72
N ARG A 301 -6.83 11.40 -31.38
CA ARG A 301 -6.37 10.41 -32.37
C ARG A 301 -7.50 9.96 -33.30
N ASP A 302 -8.66 9.63 -32.74
CA ASP A 302 -9.79 9.15 -33.52
C ASP A 302 -10.35 10.26 -34.44
N ARG A 303 -10.29 11.53 -34.02
CA ARG A 303 -10.58 12.68 -34.88
C ARG A 303 -9.55 12.84 -36.01
N GLU A 304 -8.25 12.77 -35.71
CA GLU A 304 -7.19 12.86 -36.72
C GLU A 304 -7.33 11.78 -37.79
N TRP A 305 -7.62 10.54 -37.38
CA TRP A 305 -7.88 9.44 -38.31
C TRP A 305 -9.14 9.67 -39.14
N ALA A 306 -10.24 10.10 -38.51
CA ALA A 306 -11.48 10.42 -39.23
C ALA A 306 -11.28 11.53 -40.27
N ASP A 307 -10.50 12.57 -39.94
CA ASP A 307 -10.16 13.66 -40.85
C ASP A 307 -9.23 13.21 -41.98
N TYR A 308 -8.30 12.29 -41.71
CA TYR A 308 -7.48 11.65 -42.74
C TYR A 308 -8.36 10.85 -43.71
N GLU A 309 -9.27 10.01 -43.21
CA GLU A 309 -10.14 9.19 -44.08
C GLU A 309 -11.16 10.00 -44.85
N ARG A 310 -11.70 11.07 -44.25
CA ARG A 310 -12.56 12.02 -44.93
C ARG A 310 -11.82 12.69 -46.10
N ARG A 311 -10.57 13.12 -45.89
CA ARG A 311 -9.73 13.70 -46.95
C ARG A 311 -9.42 12.66 -48.03
N ARG A 312 -9.03 11.46 -47.62
CA ARG A 312 -8.65 10.35 -48.52
C ARG A 312 -9.80 9.96 -49.44
N LEU A 313 -11.02 9.87 -48.90
CA LEU A 313 -12.20 9.37 -49.62
C LEU A 313 -13.08 10.47 -50.20
N SER A 314 -12.65 11.74 -50.14
CA SER A 314 -13.43 12.87 -50.66
C SER A 314 -13.71 12.73 -52.17
N PRO A 315 -14.86 13.22 -52.67
CA PRO A 315 -15.20 13.13 -54.10
C PRO A 315 -14.14 13.77 -55.00
N THR A 316 -13.56 14.89 -54.54
CA THR A 316 -12.48 15.60 -55.23
C THR A 316 -11.21 14.76 -55.29
N ALA A 317 -10.79 14.15 -54.17
CA ALA A 317 -9.65 13.25 -54.17
C ALA A 317 -9.85 12.05 -55.10
N ARG A 318 -11.05 11.48 -55.16
CA ARG A 318 -11.36 10.36 -56.07
C ARG A 318 -11.22 10.76 -57.54
N LEU A 319 -11.76 11.91 -57.92
CA LEU A 319 -11.64 12.44 -59.29
C LEU A 319 -10.19 12.75 -59.64
N GLU A 320 -9.47 13.41 -58.75
CA GLU A 320 -8.06 13.75 -58.95
C GLU A 320 -7.20 12.49 -59.12
N VAL A 321 -7.47 11.46 -58.31
CA VAL A 321 -6.77 10.18 -58.33
C VAL A 321 -7.04 9.38 -59.59
N VAL A 322 -8.27 9.43 -60.12
CA VAL A 322 -8.60 8.90 -61.46
C VAL A 322 -7.85 9.68 -62.54
N GLY A 323 -7.80 11.01 -62.44
CA GLY A 323 -7.04 11.86 -63.36
C GLY A 323 -5.54 11.52 -63.36
N ARG A 324 -4.92 11.41 -62.19
CA ARG A 324 -3.52 11.02 -62.02
C ARG A 324 -3.25 9.61 -62.56
N ALA A 325 -4.14 8.66 -62.29
CA ALA A 325 -4.06 7.32 -62.84
C ALA A 325 -4.17 7.32 -64.37
N THR A 326 -5.07 8.14 -64.92
CA THR A 326 -5.23 8.30 -66.38
C THR A 326 -3.97 8.89 -67.00
N LEU A 327 -3.39 9.93 -66.40
CA LEU A 327 -2.14 10.54 -66.87
C LEU A 327 -0.98 9.56 -66.82
N TRP A 328 -0.84 8.84 -65.70
CA TRP A 328 0.24 7.86 -65.54
C TRP A 328 0.12 6.72 -66.55
N LEU A 329 -1.09 6.17 -66.71
CA LEU A 329 -1.34 5.06 -67.62
C LEU A 329 -1.32 5.48 -69.08
N GLY A 330 -1.81 6.68 -69.37
CA GLY A 330 -1.74 7.31 -70.69
C GLY A 330 -0.29 7.53 -71.10
N ALA A 331 0.56 8.02 -70.19
CA ALA A 331 1.99 8.19 -70.45
C ALA A 331 2.68 6.85 -70.78
N TRP A 332 2.36 5.77 -70.04
CA TRP A 332 2.87 4.43 -70.36
C TRP A 332 2.35 3.87 -71.69
N GLY A 333 1.05 4.05 -71.97
CA GLY A 333 0.46 3.68 -73.26
C GLY A 333 1.15 4.42 -74.41
N ALA A 334 1.30 5.74 -74.31
CA ALA A 334 1.96 6.57 -75.30
C ALA A 334 3.44 6.20 -75.48
N ALA A 335 4.16 5.85 -74.40
CA ALA A 335 5.57 5.46 -74.47
C ALA A 335 5.77 4.07 -75.11
N THR A 336 4.79 3.16 -75.01
CA THR A 336 4.92 1.79 -75.52
C THR A 336 4.49 1.65 -76.99
N VAL A 337 3.61 2.53 -77.49
CA VAL A 337 3.13 2.50 -78.89
C VAL A 337 4.22 2.69 -79.96
N PRO A 338 5.26 3.54 -79.77
CA PRO A 338 6.36 3.67 -80.73
C PRO A 338 7.27 2.45 -80.81
N VAL A 339 7.33 1.61 -79.77
CA VAL A 339 8.27 0.47 -79.70
C VAL A 339 8.06 -0.54 -80.84
N PRO A 340 6.83 -1.00 -81.14
CA PRO A 340 6.56 -1.83 -82.32
C PRO A 340 6.99 -1.20 -83.64
N TRP A 341 6.82 0.11 -83.79
CA TRP A 341 7.20 0.83 -85.02
C TRP A 341 8.71 0.94 -85.19
N ILE A 342 9.45 1.12 -84.09
CA ILE A 342 10.92 1.11 -84.11
C ILE A 342 11.45 -0.28 -84.49
N ILE A 343 10.85 -1.34 -83.94
CA ILE A 343 11.32 -2.72 -84.16
C ILE A 343 10.91 -3.26 -85.53
N TRP A 344 9.64 -3.07 -85.91
CA TRP A 344 9.04 -3.73 -87.07
C TRP A 344 8.60 -2.78 -88.19
N GLY A 345 8.49 -1.47 -87.92
CA GLY A 345 7.90 -0.51 -88.87
C GLY A 345 8.65 -0.38 -90.20
N TRP A 346 9.94 -0.72 -90.22
CA TRP A 346 10.78 -0.66 -91.42
C TRP A 346 10.66 -1.89 -92.31
N ALA A 347 10.30 -3.05 -91.73
CA ALA A 347 10.21 -4.32 -92.45
C ALA A 347 8.76 -4.73 -92.72
N GLU A 348 7.89 -4.56 -91.72
CA GLU A 348 6.52 -5.08 -91.71
C GLU A 348 5.56 -4.12 -90.97
N PRO A 349 5.06 -3.07 -91.64
CA PRO A 349 4.21 -2.06 -91.02
C PRO A 349 2.86 -2.62 -90.51
N ASP A 350 2.32 -3.67 -91.14
CA ASP A 350 1.07 -4.30 -90.71
C ASP A 350 1.20 -5.03 -89.37
N ILE A 351 2.38 -5.61 -89.09
CA ILE A 351 2.72 -6.18 -87.79
C ILE A 351 2.78 -5.05 -86.76
N ALA A 352 3.55 -3.99 -87.03
CA ALA A 352 3.69 -2.86 -86.12
C ALA A 352 2.32 -2.26 -85.75
N ALA A 353 1.46 -1.99 -86.74
CA ALA A 353 0.12 -1.44 -86.54
C ALA A 353 -0.77 -2.34 -85.66
N THR A 354 -0.73 -3.65 -85.89
CA THR A 354 -1.58 -4.57 -85.12
C THR A 354 -1.08 -4.73 -83.68
N VAL A 355 0.24 -4.80 -83.48
CA VAL A 355 0.83 -4.84 -82.14
C VAL A 355 0.51 -3.55 -81.37
N SER A 356 0.59 -2.39 -82.02
CA SER A 356 0.18 -1.12 -81.40
C SER A 356 -1.28 -1.14 -80.95
N TRP A 357 -2.20 -1.68 -81.76
CA TRP A 357 -3.62 -1.81 -81.36
C TRP A 357 -3.81 -2.72 -80.15
N TYR A 358 -3.10 -3.85 -80.08
CA TYR A 358 -3.15 -4.73 -78.91
C TYR A 358 -2.61 -4.03 -77.65
N LEU A 359 -1.54 -3.24 -77.75
CA LEU A 359 -1.02 -2.46 -76.63
C LEU A 359 -2.01 -1.41 -76.14
N VAL A 360 -2.73 -0.74 -77.04
CA VAL A 360 -3.81 0.21 -76.68
C VAL A 360 -4.96 -0.50 -75.97
N ALA A 361 -5.44 -1.62 -76.51
CA ALA A 361 -6.52 -2.41 -75.92
C ALA A 361 -6.16 -2.95 -74.53
N LEU A 362 -4.92 -3.43 -74.35
CA LEU A 362 -4.40 -3.88 -73.05
C LEU A 362 -4.27 -2.72 -72.06
N THR A 363 -3.85 -1.53 -72.53
CA THR A 363 -3.76 -0.34 -71.68
C THR A 363 -5.13 0.07 -71.14
N LEU A 364 -6.17 0.03 -72.00
CA LEU A 364 -7.57 0.30 -71.65
C LEU A 364 -8.16 -0.76 -70.71
N ALA A 365 -7.98 -2.05 -71.02
CA ALA A 365 -8.45 -3.16 -70.17
C ALA A 365 -7.82 -3.10 -68.78
N ALA A 366 -6.51 -2.83 -68.73
CA ALA A 366 -5.82 -2.67 -67.48
C ALA A 366 -6.27 -1.39 -66.75
N TYR A 367 -6.58 -0.29 -67.44
CA TYR A 367 -7.14 0.93 -66.83
C TYR A 367 -8.48 0.60 -66.15
N ALA A 368 -9.39 -0.08 -66.85
CA ALA A 368 -10.69 -0.50 -66.30
C ALA A 368 -10.55 -1.39 -65.06
N GLY A 369 -9.62 -2.35 -65.06
CA GLY A 369 -9.32 -3.19 -63.89
C GLY A 369 -8.63 -2.43 -62.74
N TRP A 370 -8.01 -1.29 -63.01
CA TRP A 370 -7.25 -0.50 -62.02
C TRP A 370 -8.10 0.50 -61.25
N VAL A 371 -9.05 1.13 -61.95
CA VAL A 371 -9.89 2.21 -61.43
C VAL A 371 -10.54 1.86 -60.08
N PRO A 372 -11.11 0.65 -59.87
CA PRO A 372 -11.69 0.29 -58.57
C PRO A 372 -10.67 0.26 -57.42
N ARG A 373 -9.42 -0.17 -57.67
CA ARG A 373 -8.37 -0.21 -56.64
C ARG A 373 -7.86 1.18 -56.31
N VAL A 374 -7.66 1.99 -57.34
CA VAL A 374 -7.21 3.38 -57.23
C VAL A 374 -8.26 4.25 -56.51
N LEU A 375 -9.55 4.05 -56.79
CA LEU A 375 -10.64 4.70 -56.07
C LEU A 375 -10.71 4.30 -54.58
N ARG A 376 -10.36 3.05 -54.22
CA ARG A 376 -10.30 2.60 -52.82
C ARG A 376 -9.13 3.25 -52.05
N LEU A 377 -8.01 3.48 -52.73
CA LEU A 377 -6.86 4.18 -52.18
C LEU A 377 -7.13 5.68 -52.04
N GLY A 378 -7.90 6.28 -52.96
CA GLY A 378 -8.23 7.70 -52.92
C GLY A 378 -6.96 8.56 -52.88
N ALA A 379 -6.95 9.64 -52.09
CA ALA A 379 -5.81 10.59 -52.05
C ALA A 379 -4.44 9.97 -51.67
N ALA A 380 -4.43 8.74 -51.12
CA ALA A 380 -3.19 8.01 -50.83
C ALA A 380 -2.47 7.56 -52.12
N TYR A 381 -3.15 7.53 -53.25
CA TYR A 381 -2.53 7.22 -54.54
C TYR A 381 -1.87 8.47 -55.14
N GLN A 382 -0.53 8.52 -55.10
CA GLN A 382 0.27 9.64 -55.61
C GLN A 382 1.32 9.16 -56.62
N PRO A 383 0.94 8.84 -57.88
CA PRO A 383 1.92 8.48 -58.88
C PRO A 383 2.89 9.64 -59.11
N PRO A 384 4.18 9.38 -59.37
CA PRO A 384 5.22 10.40 -59.49
C PRO A 384 5.13 11.15 -60.83
N LEU A 385 4.04 11.88 -61.05
CA LEU A 385 3.79 12.63 -62.29
C LEU A 385 4.67 13.88 -62.39
N HIS A 386 5.03 14.49 -61.26
CA HIS A 386 5.79 15.74 -61.21
C HIS A 386 7.24 15.57 -60.77
N ARG A 387 7.63 14.36 -60.36
CA ARG A 387 8.95 14.04 -59.78
C ARG A 387 9.60 12.85 -60.50
N LEU A 388 9.45 12.78 -61.81
CA LEU A 388 10.07 11.75 -62.65
C LEU A 388 11.59 11.66 -62.45
N ARG A 389 12.24 12.80 -62.20
CA ARG A 389 13.68 12.88 -61.95
C ARG A 389 14.08 12.30 -60.59
N GLU A 390 13.36 12.66 -59.52
CA GLU A 390 13.62 12.11 -58.17
C GLU A 390 13.32 10.62 -58.14
N TRP A 391 12.25 10.16 -58.79
CA TRP A 391 11.96 8.74 -58.94
C TRP A 391 13.05 8.00 -59.72
N ALA A 392 13.63 8.62 -60.77
CA ALA A 392 14.76 8.05 -61.49
C ALA A 392 16.06 8.05 -60.67
N GLU A 393 16.25 9.03 -59.79
CA GLU A 393 17.39 9.14 -58.88
C GLU A 393 17.28 8.14 -57.70
N GLU A 394 16.10 7.98 -57.09
CA GLU A 394 15.79 6.92 -56.11
C GLU A 394 15.89 5.53 -56.74
N ALA A 395 15.41 5.38 -57.98
CA ALA A 395 15.56 4.14 -58.71
C ALA A 395 17.06 3.81 -58.89
N ARG A 396 17.91 4.79 -59.22
CA ARG A 396 19.37 4.60 -59.30
C ARG A 396 20.02 4.31 -57.94
N ALA A 397 19.48 4.83 -56.84
CA ALA A 397 20.02 4.65 -55.48
C ALA A 397 19.69 3.26 -54.89
N ASP A 398 18.55 2.66 -55.24
CA ASP A 398 18.23 1.27 -54.88
C ASP A 398 18.57 0.32 -56.04
N PRO A 399 19.73 -0.38 -56.03
CA PRO A 399 20.11 -1.32 -57.09
C PRO A 399 19.10 -2.46 -57.29
N GLY A 400 18.28 -2.78 -56.28
CA GLY A 400 17.18 -3.72 -56.38
C GLY A 400 16.01 -3.21 -57.22
N SER A 401 15.75 -1.90 -57.21
CA SER A 401 14.70 -1.27 -58.03
C SER A 401 15.11 -1.13 -59.50
N VAL A 402 16.38 -0.78 -59.80
CA VAL A 402 16.91 -0.74 -61.19
C VAL A 402 16.81 -2.10 -61.84
N ARG A 403 17.22 -3.16 -61.11
CA ARG A 403 17.17 -4.54 -61.61
C ARG A 403 15.74 -4.96 -61.93
N ARG A 404 14.78 -4.61 -61.05
CA ARG A 404 13.35 -4.87 -61.29
C ARG A 404 12.80 -4.08 -62.48
N GLY A 405 13.22 -2.82 -62.64
CA GLY A 405 12.85 -1.97 -63.78
C GLY A 405 13.38 -2.50 -65.12
N LEU A 406 14.65 -2.91 -65.17
CA LEU A 406 15.27 -3.52 -66.35
C LEU A 406 14.65 -4.86 -66.71
N ILE A 407 14.36 -5.72 -65.72
CA ILE A 407 13.66 -6.99 -65.95
C ILE A 407 12.27 -6.73 -66.55
N ARG A 408 11.53 -5.73 -66.06
CA ARG A 408 10.20 -5.37 -66.58
C ARG A 408 10.28 -4.83 -68.01
N ALA A 409 11.19 -3.90 -68.28
CA ALA A 409 11.41 -3.34 -69.61
C ALA A 409 11.85 -4.42 -70.61
N GLY A 410 12.78 -5.30 -70.20
CA GLY A 410 13.23 -6.44 -70.99
C GLY A 410 12.12 -7.46 -71.26
N THR A 411 11.21 -7.69 -70.30
CA THR A 411 10.05 -8.58 -70.49
C THR A 411 9.08 -8.03 -71.53
N VAL A 412 8.81 -6.72 -71.50
CA VAL A 412 7.94 -6.06 -72.50
C VAL A 412 8.58 -6.09 -73.88
N ALA A 413 9.87 -5.72 -73.99
CA ALA A 413 10.60 -5.78 -75.26
C ALA A 413 10.66 -7.21 -75.81
N GLY A 414 10.97 -8.19 -74.96
CA GLY A 414 11.00 -9.61 -75.32
C GLY A 414 9.64 -10.14 -75.78
N ALA A 415 8.55 -9.77 -75.10
CA ALA A 415 7.20 -10.15 -75.51
C ALA A 415 6.79 -9.52 -76.86
N VAL A 416 7.14 -8.26 -77.11
CA VAL A 416 6.91 -7.58 -78.40
C VAL A 416 7.70 -8.23 -79.53
N LEU A 417 8.91 -8.70 -79.25
CA LEU A 417 9.78 -9.36 -80.22
C LEU A 417 9.27 -10.77 -80.55
N ILE A 418 8.91 -11.56 -79.54
CA ILE A 418 8.26 -12.88 -79.68
C ILE A 418 6.96 -12.76 -80.48
N LEU A 419 6.16 -11.72 -80.23
CA LEU A 419 4.90 -11.45 -80.92
C LEU A 419 5.08 -11.17 -82.41
N GLY A 420 6.10 -10.40 -82.80
CA GLY A 420 6.38 -10.13 -84.20
C GLY A 420 6.77 -11.40 -84.96
N VAL A 421 7.62 -12.23 -84.36
CA VAL A 421 8.05 -13.52 -84.91
C VAL A 421 6.88 -14.51 -85.05
N LEU A 422 6.08 -14.68 -83.99
CA LEU A 422 4.92 -15.59 -84.02
C LEU A 422 3.84 -15.15 -85.02
N ARG A 423 3.74 -13.85 -85.30
CA ARG A 423 2.79 -13.33 -86.29
C ARG A 423 3.25 -13.59 -87.71
N HIS A 424 4.56 -13.49 -87.97
CA HIS A 424 5.16 -13.83 -89.26
C HIS A 424 4.94 -15.31 -89.61
N ASP A 425 5.09 -16.22 -88.64
CA ASP A 425 5.17 -17.66 -88.93
C ASP A 425 3.86 -18.46 -88.75
N VAL A 426 2.91 -18.04 -87.89
CA VAL A 426 1.83 -18.93 -87.41
C VAL A 426 0.40 -18.43 -87.74
N GLY A 427 0.27 -17.22 -88.29
CA GLY A 427 -1.02 -16.65 -88.71
C GLY A 427 -1.90 -16.10 -87.56
N PHE A 428 -2.82 -15.19 -87.91
CA PHE A 428 -3.49 -14.24 -87.00
C PHE A 428 -4.24 -14.86 -85.80
N VAL A 429 -4.92 -15.98 -85.98
CA VAL A 429 -5.82 -16.56 -84.96
C VAL A 429 -5.03 -17.21 -83.81
N VAL A 430 -3.99 -17.97 -84.14
CA VAL A 430 -3.14 -18.66 -83.16
C VAL A 430 -2.28 -17.65 -82.38
N THR A 431 -1.74 -16.63 -83.05
CA THR A 431 -1.02 -15.54 -82.40
C THR A 431 -1.91 -14.79 -81.40
N THR A 432 -3.18 -14.53 -81.74
CA THR A 432 -4.08 -13.80 -80.82
C THR A 432 -4.40 -14.61 -79.56
N ILE A 433 -4.65 -15.92 -79.69
CA ILE A 433 -4.99 -16.79 -78.55
C ILE A 433 -3.80 -17.01 -77.60
N LEU A 434 -2.59 -17.20 -78.14
CA LEU A 434 -1.39 -17.46 -77.32
C LEU A 434 -0.78 -16.19 -76.73
N VAL A 435 -0.86 -15.06 -77.46
CA VAL A 435 -0.05 -13.89 -77.13
C VAL A 435 -0.79 -12.83 -76.32
N VAL A 436 -2.12 -12.71 -76.45
CA VAL A 436 -2.92 -11.82 -75.58
C VAL A 436 -2.75 -12.16 -74.09
N PRO A 437 -2.76 -13.45 -73.66
CA PRO A 437 -2.47 -13.81 -72.26
C PRO A 437 -1.05 -13.46 -71.83
N LEU A 438 -0.06 -13.67 -72.72
CA LEU A 438 1.36 -13.44 -72.40
C LEU A 438 1.68 -11.96 -72.26
N LEU A 439 1.12 -11.12 -73.14
CA LEU A 439 1.16 -9.66 -73.02
C LEU A 439 0.36 -9.19 -71.80
N ALA A 440 -0.81 -9.77 -71.52
CA ALA A 440 -1.56 -9.44 -70.32
C ALA A 440 -0.74 -9.73 -69.06
N VAL A 441 -0.03 -10.86 -68.99
CA VAL A 441 0.85 -11.21 -67.87
C VAL A 441 2.06 -10.27 -67.77
N ALA A 442 2.78 -10.01 -68.87
CA ALA A 442 3.94 -9.10 -68.88
C ALA A 442 3.55 -7.66 -68.47
N PHE A 443 2.43 -7.17 -69.01
CA PHE A 443 1.89 -5.85 -68.71
C PHE A 443 1.33 -5.78 -67.28
N HIS A 444 0.76 -6.87 -66.77
CA HIS A 444 0.31 -6.98 -65.37
C HIS A 444 1.48 -6.95 -64.39
N PHE A 445 2.56 -7.69 -64.66
CA PHE A 445 3.77 -7.74 -63.82
C PHE A 445 4.53 -6.41 -63.75
N ALA A 446 4.66 -5.70 -64.87
CA ALA A 446 5.29 -4.39 -64.90
C ALA A 446 4.52 -3.34 -64.07
N ARG A 447 3.20 -3.54 -63.93
CA ARG A 447 2.24 -2.57 -63.41
C ARG A 447 1.79 -2.82 -61.96
N ILE A 448 1.87 -4.06 -61.46
CA ILE A 448 1.60 -4.39 -60.04
C ILE A 448 2.57 -3.67 -59.10
N GLY A 449 3.84 -3.51 -59.49
CA GLY A 449 4.86 -2.91 -58.63
C GLY A 449 4.50 -1.52 -58.12
N ALA A 450 4.10 -0.62 -59.01
CA ALA A 450 3.78 0.77 -58.64
C ALA A 450 2.51 0.90 -57.79
N LEU A 451 1.59 -0.09 -57.81
CA LEU A 451 0.37 -0.07 -57.00
C LEU A 451 0.60 -0.69 -55.61
N HIS A 452 1.57 -1.61 -55.51
CA HIS A 452 1.91 -2.29 -54.26
C HIS A 452 2.46 -1.29 -53.25
N ASP A 453 3.39 -0.44 -53.68
CA ASP A 453 4.08 0.53 -52.81
C ASP A 453 3.09 1.48 -52.10
N TRP A 454 2.12 2.07 -52.82
CA TRP A 454 1.12 2.97 -52.21
C TRP A 454 0.07 2.25 -51.37
N ALA A 455 -0.28 1.02 -51.76
CA ALA A 455 -1.17 0.20 -50.97
C ALA A 455 -0.48 -0.31 -49.69
N ASP A 456 0.84 -0.50 -49.72
CA ASP A 456 1.66 -0.84 -48.56
C ASP A 456 1.77 0.35 -47.62
N GLU A 457 2.00 1.57 -48.11
CA GLU A 457 2.04 2.79 -47.28
C GLU A 457 0.71 3.02 -46.55
N HIS A 458 -0.43 2.91 -47.23
CA HIS A 458 -1.73 3.02 -46.57
C HIS A 458 -1.97 1.87 -45.57
N ARG A 459 -1.57 0.63 -45.92
CA ARG A 459 -1.65 -0.51 -45.00
C ARG A 459 -0.77 -0.31 -43.77
N GLU A 460 0.40 0.31 -43.93
CA GLU A 460 1.31 0.64 -42.85
C GLU A 460 0.70 1.69 -41.93
N ARG A 461 0.17 2.80 -42.47
CA ARG A 461 -0.57 3.79 -41.68
C ARG A 461 -1.78 3.21 -40.95
N LEU A 462 -2.51 2.29 -41.58
CA LEU A 462 -3.63 1.59 -40.95
C LEU A 462 -3.17 0.62 -39.84
N ARG A 463 -2.05 -0.08 -40.04
CA ARG A 463 -1.43 -0.92 -39.01
C ARG A 463 -0.95 -0.07 -37.85
N ASP A 464 -0.33 1.08 -38.13
CA ASP A 464 0.14 2.03 -37.13
C ASP A 464 -1.01 2.65 -36.32
N TYR A 465 -2.10 3.07 -36.98
CA TYR A 465 -3.31 3.50 -36.29
C TYR A 465 -3.89 2.39 -35.39
N ARG A 466 -3.97 1.15 -35.91
CA ARG A 466 -4.52 0.01 -35.17
C ARG A 466 -3.63 -0.43 -34.01
N SER A 467 -2.32 -0.45 -34.17
CA SER A 467 -1.37 -0.82 -33.11
C SER A 467 -1.36 0.20 -31.97
N ARG A 468 -1.70 1.46 -32.27
CA ARG A 468 -1.86 2.54 -31.28
C ARG A 468 -3.23 2.54 -30.59
N ARG A 469 -4.15 1.64 -30.94
CA ARG A 469 -5.49 1.54 -30.31
C ARG A 469 -5.39 0.73 -29.01
N PRO A 470 -6.02 1.19 -27.90
CA PRO A 470 -5.97 0.48 -26.62
C PRO A 470 -6.37 -1.00 -26.74
N ASP A 471 -7.33 -1.32 -27.61
CA ASP A 471 -7.87 -2.66 -27.78
C ASP A 471 -6.91 -3.65 -28.48
N ALA A 472 -5.82 -3.17 -29.09
CA ALA A 472 -4.86 -3.99 -29.82
C ALA A 472 -3.60 -4.36 -28.99
N GLY A 473 -3.48 -3.86 -27.76
CA GLY A 473 -2.31 -4.14 -26.91
C GLY A 473 -2.15 -3.27 -25.64
N GLY A 474 -3.14 -2.45 -25.28
CA GLY A 474 -3.05 -1.51 -24.17
C GLY A 474 -2.04 -0.38 -24.38
N ILE A 475 -2.06 0.61 -23.50
CA ILE A 475 -0.95 1.57 -23.39
C ILE A 475 0.28 0.75 -22.95
N PRO A 476 1.44 0.87 -23.63
CA PRO A 476 2.65 0.17 -23.23
C PRO A 476 2.89 0.30 -21.73
N GLN A 477 3.08 -0.84 -21.04
CA GLN A 477 3.25 -0.87 -19.59
C GLN A 477 4.37 0.06 -19.12
N SER A 478 5.40 0.26 -19.95
CA SER A 478 6.49 1.21 -19.72
C SER A 478 6.04 2.67 -19.60
N ILE A 479 5.04 3.09 -20.38
CA ILE A 479 4.45 4.44 -20.28
C ILE A 479 3.58 4.53 -19.03
N VAL A 480 2.76 3.51 -18.74
CA VAL A 480 1.93 3.48 -17.53
C VAL A 480 2.79 3.51 -16.26
N GLN A 481 3.86 2.72 -16.21
CA GLN A 481 4.82 2.71 -15.10
C GLN A 481 5.62 4.02 -15.03
N GLY A 482 6.07 4.55 -16.18
CA GLY A 482 6.83 5.79 -16.23
C GLY A 482 6.02 7.00 -15.76
N VAL A 483 4.74 7.06 -16.11
CA VAL A 483 3.81 8.10 -15.65
C VAL A 483 3.51 7.99 -14.14
N ARG A 484 3.51 6.78 -13.58
CA ARG A 484 3.37 6.52 -12.14
C ARG A 484 4.69 6.67 -11.36
N SER A 485 5.79 6.96 -12.03
CA SER A 485 7.09 7.08 -11.38
C SER A 485 7.13 8.28 -10.41
N PRO A 486 7.75 8.13 -9.22
CA PRO A 486 7.97 9.24 -8.31
C PRO A 486 8.93 10.30 -8.90
N SER A 487 9.75 9.93 -9.89
CA SER A 487 10.69 10.85 -10.54
C SER A 487 10.00 11.76 -11.57
N PRO A 488 10.11 13.10 -11.44
CA PRO A 488 9.58 14.05 -12.41
C PRO A 488 10.15 13.85 -13.83
N GLY A 489 11.44 13.49 -13.95
CA GLY A 489 12.09 13.25 -15.24
C GLY A 489 11.50 12.05 -15.97
N VAL A 490 11.31 10.94 -15.25
CA VAL A 490 10.69 9.72 -15.80
C VAL A 490 9.25 9.99 -16.21
N ARG A 491 8.49 10.79 -15.44
CA ARG A 491 7.14 11.22 -15.83
C ARG A 491 7.15 12.06 -17.10
N ALA A 492 8.08 13.01 -17.21
CA ALA A 492 8.19 13.86 -18.40
C ALA A 492 8.57 13.05 -19.65
N ASP A 493 9.49 12.10 -19.53
CA ASP A 493 9.88 11.23 -20.63
C ASP A 493 8.76 10.26 -21.03
N ALA A 494 8.04 9.70 -20.05
CA ALA A 494 6.85 8.89 -20.31
C ALA A 494 5.74 9.71 -20.98
N TYR A 495 5.56 10.98 -20.60
CA TYR A 495 4.61 11.90 -21.24
C TYR A 495 5.05 12.26 -22.66
N ARG A 496 6.36 12.43 -22.93
CA ARG A 496 6.88 12.63 -24.29
C ARG A 496 6.73 11.38 -25.15
N ALA A 497 7.03 10.20 -24.60
CA ALA A 497 6.81 8.92 -25.29
C ALA A 497 5.33 8.71 -25.60
N PHE A 498 4.45 9.07 -24.66
CA PHE A 498 3.01 9.09 -24.84
C PHE A 498 2.59 10.05 -25.97
N LEU A 499 3.02 11.32 -25.93
CA LEU A 499 2.69 12.28 -26.99
C LEU A 499 3.18 11.77 -28.35
N ARG A 500 4.38 11.20 -28.46
CA ARG A 500 4.85 10.61 -29.73
C ARG A 500 4.01 9.41 -30.19
N GLN A 501 3.53 8.59 -29.26
CA GLN A 501 2.69 7.44 -29.58
C GLN A 501 1.29 7.87 -30.05
N PHE A 502 0.72 8.92 -29.44
CA PHE A 502 -0.69 9.32 -29.65
C PHE A 502 -0.88 10.55 -30.55
N THR A 503 0.16 11.35 -30.79
CA THR A 503 0.16 12.48 -31.71
C THR A 503 1.34 12.30 -32.67
N GLY A 504 1.07 12.18 -33.98
CA GLY A 504 2.15 11.92 -34.93
C GLY A 504 1.78 11.31 -36.28
N LEU A 505 0.49 11.06 -36.56
CA LEU A 505 0.07 10.54 -37.87
C LEU A 505 0.45 11.45 -39.05
N GLY A 506 0.91 12.69 -38.81
CA GLY A 506 1.26 13.67 -39.83
C GLY A 506 2.75 14.03 -40.01
N GLN A 507 3.68 13.59 -39.14
CA GLN A 507 5.05 14.16 -39.11
C GLN A 507 6.21 13.23 -39.46
N SER A 508 5.98 11.93 -39.69
CA SER A 508 7.07 10.97 -39.88
C SER A 508 7.86 11.11 -41.20
N GLY A 509 7.53 12.06 -42.07
CA GLY A 509 8.16 12.20 -43.39
C GLY A 509 9.11 13.38 -43.59
N GLN A 510 9.16 14.37 -42.68
CA GLN A 510 9.87 15.63 -42.97
C GLN A 510 11.05 15.97 -42.05
N ASP A 511 11.12 15.46 -40.82
CA ASP A 511 12.14 15.92 -39.86
C ASP A 511 13.34 14.97 -39.66
N GLU A 512 13.27 13.69 -40.04
CA GLU A 512 14.43 12.78 -39.88
C GLU A 512 15.60 13.12 -40.82
N GLY A 513 15.38 13.90 -41.89
CA GLY A 513 16.43 14.34 -42.81
C GLY A 513 17.22 15.56 -42.34
N ARG A 514 16.76 16.31 -41.32
CA ARG A 514 17.39 17.58 -40.92
C ARG A 514 18.34 17.49 -39.72
N ASP A 515 18.21 16.46 -38.88
CA ASP A 515 18.97 16.41 -37.62
C ASP A 515 20.34 15.70 -37.74
N ASN A 516 20.60 14.98 -38.84
CA ASN A 516 21.91 14.38 -39.11
C ASN A 516 22.97 15.37 -39.65
N GLY A 517 22.61 16.64 -39.87
CA GLY A 517 23.54 17.66 -40.39
C GLY A 517 24.24 18.53 -39.34
N ARG A 518 23.92 18.38 -38.04
CA ARG A 518 24.36 19.34 -37.01
C ARG A 518 25.22 18.77 -35.88
N ARG A 519 25.62 17.48 -35.96
CA ARG A 519 26.52 16.86 -34.98
C ARG A 519 28.01 16.88 -35.35
N ASP A 520 28.37 17.37 -36.53
CA ASP A 520 29.75 17.59 -36.93
C ASP A 520 30.02 19.08 -37.19
N ARG A 521 30.04 19.90 -36.13
CA ARG A 521 30.78 21.18 -36.07
C ARG A 521 31.16 21.53 -34.65
#